data_AF-A0AAE4V6F1-F1
#
_entry.id   AF-A0AAE4V6F1-F1
#
_cell.length_a   1.000
_cell.length_b   1.000
_cell.length_c   1.000
_cell.angle_alpha   90.00
_cell.angle_beta   90.00
_cell.angle_gamma   90.00
#
_symmetry.space_group_name_H-M   'P 1'
#
loop_
_entity.id
_entity.type
_entity.pdbx_description
1 polymer ?
#
loop_
_entity_poly.entity_id
_entity_poly.type
_entity_poly.pdbx_seq_one_letter_code
_entity_poly.pdbx_strand_id
1 'polypeptide(L)'
;VLASERPWAVEWAFFGGGLALALMGRGDEVPALAARSAAVAEQIDGLLRFPAGHGEILALTMTGQFDRAQRRAEQYLAFASSGRYLAWGLANILVGTVELVRGRFTAAAQRLEQAIAALDVGDTADAVSWSVPAYIALGQTYAVLGRIHEGQRVISEARARSGRHVAVFGPQLELSAAWLAAAQGETSQAIALARSAAETAAAAGQFGVEAAALHLATRFGDHSTAPRLAALAEQCDGELVRIAAAQASSSASADGPGLAAAADRFRTVGALPDAADAYAQAAIAFHRAGVKRSSVECAATAAALADECDRMLSPALAEAAHPLPLTIREREIASMVAAGLSNRHIADRLFLSVRTVEGHIYHACIKLGVEDRNGLAQLMNLTTRPTKNE
;
A
#
# COMPACT_ATOMS: atom_id res chain seq x y z
N VAL A 1 -34.12 -0.17 -37.99
CA VAL A 1 -32.70 -0.41 -37.67
C VAL A 1 -32.29 0.64 -36.64
N LEU A 2 -32.54 0.37 -35.36
CA LEU A 2 -32.11 1.25 -34.27
C LEU A 2 -30.58 1.24 -34.24
N ALA A 3 -30.00 2.42 -34.21
CA ALA A 3 -28.59 2.69 -34.49
C ALA A 3 -27.64 1.81 -33.67
N SER A 4 -26.71 1.14 -34.36
CA SER A 4 -25.56 0.47 -33.75
C SER A 4 -24.83 1.45 -32.81
N GLU A 5 -24.54 1.02 -31.57
CA GLU A 5 -23.72 1.79 -30.64
C GLU A 5 -22.42 2.24 -31.33
N ARG A 6 -22.01 3.50 -31.13
CA ARG A 6 -20.75 4.01 -31.67
C ARG A 6 -19.59 3.45 -30.84
N PRO A 7 -18.69 2.61 -31.38
CA PRO A 7 -17.62 1.95 -30.61
C PRO A 7 -16.81 2.89 -29.71
N TRP A 8 -16.36 4.01 -30.26
CA TRP A 8 -15.60 5.02 -29.53
C TRP A 8 -16.37 5.63 -28.35
N ALA A 9 -17.70 5.83 -28.48
CA ALA A 9 -18.50 6.38 -27.39
C ALA A 9 -18.62 5.38 -26.22
N VAL A 10 -18.71 4.08 -26.52
CA VAL A 10 -18.71 3.03 -25.51
C VAL A 10 -17.38 3.00 -24.75
N GLU A 11 -16.24 3.09 -25.47
CA GLU A 11 -14.91 3.06 -24.85
C GLU A 11 -14.64 4.28 -23.98
N TRP A 12 -15.01 5.49 -24.43
CA TRP A 12 -14.88 6.71 -23.63
C TRP A 12 -15.77 6.68 -22.39
N ALA A 13 -17.01 6.18 -22.52
CA ALA A 13 -17.90 6.01 -21.38
C ALA A 13 -17.35 4.99 -20.37
N PHE A 14 -16.77 3.89 -20.86
CA PHE A 14 -16.15 2.89 -19.99
C PHE A 14 -14.90 3.42 -19.29
N PHE A 15 -14.02 4.14 -20.00
CA PHE A 15 -12.84 4.74 -19.41
C PHE A 15 -13.18 5.61 -18.20
N GLY A 16 -14.09 6.58 -18.36
CA GLY A 16 -14.49 7.46 -17.26
C GLY A 16 -15.34 6.75 -16.20
N GLY A 17 -16.36 6.00 -16.63
CA GLY A 17 -17.31 5.34 -15.74
C GLY A 17 -16.70 4.20 -14.93
N GLY A 18 -15.86 3.38 -15.55
CA GLY A 18 -15.16 2.27 -14.90
C GLY A 18 -14.18 2.75 -13.83
N LEU A 19 -13.37 3.78 -14.13
CA LEU A 19 -12.47 4.39 -13.15
C LEU A 19 -13.25 5.05 -12.01
N ALA A 20 -14.31 5.81 -12.30
CA ALA A 20 -15.11 6.46 -11.28
C ALA A 20 -15.78 5.44 -10.33
N LEU A 21 -16.40 4.38 -10.88
CA LEU A 21 -17.01 3.32 -10.07
C LEU A 21 -15.98 2.61 -9.20
N ALA A 22 -14.80 2.29 -9.73
CA ALA A 22 -13.72 1.69 -8.95
C ALA A 22 -13.33 2.58 -7.74
N LEU A 23 -13.11 3.87 -7.98
CA LEU A 23 -12.70 4.82 -6.94
C LEU A 23 -13.81 5.06 -5.90
N MET A 24 -15.08 5.11 -6.34
CA MET A 24 -16.25 5.23 -5.45
C MET A 24 -16.52 3.96 -4.63
N GLY A 25 -15.74 2.89 -4.81
CA GLY A 25 -15.94 1.61 -4.11
C GLY A 25 -17.07 0.76 -4.70
N ARG A 26 -17.58 1.10 -5.89
CA ARG A 26 -18.66 0.37 -6.60
C ARG A 26 -18.10 -0.59 -7.66
N GLY A 27 -17.16 -1.42 -7.24
CA GLY A 27 -16.39 -2.28 -8.13
C GLY A 27 -17.20 -3.38 -8.81
N ASP A 28 -18.32 -3.82 -8.24
CA ASP A 28 -19.11 -4.93 -8.78
C ASP A 28 -19.89 -4.56 -10.04
N GLU A 29 -20.07 -3.26 -10.31
CA GLU A 29 -20.69 -2.74 -11.54
C GLU A 29 -19.72 -2.66 -12.73
N VAL A 30 -18.41 -2.56 -12.46
CA VAL A 30 -17.39 -2.39 -13.49
C VAL A 30 -17.33 -3.57 -14.48
N PRO A 31 -17.43 -4.84 -14.07
CA PRO A 31 -17.52 -5.98 -14.98
C PRO A 31 -18.53 -5.86 -16.13
N ALA A 32 -19.72 -5.31 -15.86
CA ALA A 32 -20.76 -5.18 -16.87
C ALA A 32 -20.39 -4.14 -17.93
N LEU A 33 -19.78 -3.03 -17.51
CA LEU A 33 -19.25 -2.01 -18.42
C LEU A 33 -18.04 -2.51 -19.21
N ALA A 34 -17.14 -3.25 -18.56
CA ALA A 34 -15.98 -3.86 -19.20
C ALA A 34 -16.39 -4.85 -20.30
N ALA A 35 -17.44 -5.65 -20.07
CA ALA A 35 -17.98 -6.56 -21.09
C ALA A 35 -18.53 -5.81 -22.32
N ARG A 36 -19.19 -4.66 -22.12
CA ARG A 36 -19.66 -3.81 -23.23
C ARG A 36 -18.51 -3.20 -24.02
N SER A 37 -17.48 -2.70 -23.35
CA SER A 37 -16.25 -2.22 -24.02
C SER A 37 -15.56 -3.33 -24.81
N ALA A 38 -15.44 -4.53 -24.23
CA ALA A 38 -14.83 -5.68 -24.90
C ALA A 38 -15.55 -6.07 -26.21
N ALA A 39 -16.88 -5.94 -26.28
CA ALA A 39 -17.66 -6.26 -27.47
C ALA A 39 -17.37 -5.34 -28.67
N VAL A 40 -16.78 -4.16 -28.44
CA VAL A 40 -16.42 -3.20 -29.49
C VAL A 40 -14.90 -3.04 -29.67
N ALA A 41 -14.09 -3.80 -28.94
CA ALA A 41 -12.64 -3.61 -28.85
C ALA A 41 -11.87 -3.82 -30.17
N GLU A 42 -12.37 -4.68 -31.06
CA GLU A 42 -11.80 -4.90 -32.40
C GLU A 42 -12.06 -3.73 -33.38
N GLN A 43 -12.98 -2.82 -33.02
CA GLN A 43 -13.43 -1.71 -33.86
C GLN A 43 -12.72 -0.38 -33.52
N ILE A 44 -11.73 -0.40 -32.63
CA ILE A 44 -11.06 0.79 -32.07
C ILE A 44 -9.53 0.60 -32.07
N ASP A 45 -8.78 1.50 -32.71
CA ASP A 45 -7.31 1.54 -32.63
C ASP A 45 -6.91 2.17 -31.28
N GLY A 46 -6.54 1.32 -30.33
CA GLY A 46 -6.93 1.50 -28.93
C GLY A 46 -5.78 1.68 -27.95
N LEU A 47 -5.27 2.90 -27.80
CA LEU A 47 -4.50 3.27 -26.61
C LEU A 47 -5.42 3.55 -25.41
N LEU A 48 -6.65 4.02 -25.64
CA LEU A 48 -7.64 4.31 -24.59
C LEU A 48 -8.02 3.08 -23.74
N ARG A 49 -7.84 1.88 -24.29
CA ARG A 49 -8.13 0.62 -23.60
C ARG A 49 -7.28 0.38 -22.37
N PHE A 50 -6.06 0.93 -22.30
CA PHE A 50 -5.18 0.72 -21.15
C PHE A 50 -5.57 1.62 -19.96
N PRO A 51 -5.82 2.93 -20.15
CA PRO A 51 -6.53 3.76 -19.18
C PRO A 51 -7.86 3.17 -18.70
N ALA A 52 -8.68 2.63 -19.62
CA ALA A 52 -9.94 1.99 -19.25
C ALA A 52 -9.71 0.69 -18.45
N GLY A 53 -8.74 -0.11 -18.87
CA GLY A 53 -8.27 -1.30 -18.16
C GLY A 53 -7.74 -0.98 -16.77
N HIS A 54 -7.16 0.20 -16.54
CA HIS A 54 -6.74 0.62 -15.20
C HIS A 54 -7.92 0.71 -14.24
N GLY A 55 -9.04 1.29 -14.67
CA GLY A 55 -10.28 1.31 -13.87
C GLY A 55 -10.79 -0.10 -13.56
N GLU A 56 -10.75 -1.01 -14.54
CA GLU A 56 -11.12 -2.42 -14.32
C GLU A 56 -10.21 -3.13 -13.32
N ILE A 57 -8.89 -2.97 -13.46
CA ILE A 57 -7.91 -3.57 -12.55
C ILE A 57 -8.10 -3.03 -11.14
N LEU A 58 -8.25 -1.72 -10.97
CA LEU A 58 -8.52 -1.12 -9.65
C LEU A 58 -9.78 -1.70 -9.02
N ALA A 59 -10.89 -1.77 -9.77
CA ALA A 59 -12.14 -2.34 -9.26
C ALA A 59 -11.96 -3.80 -8.79
N LEU A 60 -11.29 -4.63 -9.59
CA LEU A 60 -11.04 -6.02 -9.26
C LEU A 60 -10.10 -6.16 -8.04
N THR A 61 -9.05 -5.35 -7.95
CA THR A 61 -8.13 -5.41 -6.82
C THR A 61 -8.76 -4.87 -5.52
N MET A 62 -9.57 -3.82 -5.59
CA MET A 62 -10.21 -3.21 -4.42
C MET A 62 -11.38 -4.06 -3.89
N THR A 63 -11.97 -4.91 -4.73
CA THR A 63 -13.00 -5.88 -4.31
C THR A 63 -12.41 -7.24 -3.89
N GLY A 64 -11.09 -7.44 -4.02
CA GLY A 64 -10.41 -8.69 -3.66
C GLY A 64 -10.43 -9.80 -4.73
N GLN A 65 -10.80 -9.48 -5.97
CA GLN A 65 -10.83 -10.44 -7.08
C GLN A 65 -9.46 -10.57 -7.78
N PHE A 66 -8.39 -10.87 -7.03
CA PHE A 66 -7.00 -10.80 -7.52
C PHE A 66 -6.69 -11.74 -8.69
N ASP A 67 -7.21 -12.97 -8.69
CA ASP A 67 -6.99 -13.89 -9.81
C ASP A 67 -7.68 -13.42 -11.09
N ARG A 68 -8.83 -12.75 -10.97
CA ARG A 68 -9.51 -12.15 -12.10
C ARG A 68 -8.75 -10.91 -12.58
N ALA A 69 -8.25 -10.09 -11.67
CA ALA A 69 -7.39 -8.95 -12.01
C ALA A 69 -6.15 -9.39 -12.79
N GLN A 70 -5.48 -10.46 -12.35
CA GLN A 70 -4.32 -11.04 -13.03
C GLN A 70 -4.66 -11.44 -14.47
N ARG A 71 -5.71 -12.26 -14.66
CA ARG A 71 -6.12 -12.71 -16.00
C ARG A 71 -6.46 -11.54 -16.92
N ARG A 72 -7.12 -10.48 -16.39
CA ARG A 72 -7.45 -9.29 -17.18
C ARG A 72 -6.20 -8.48 -17.54
N ALA A 73 -5.27 -8.29 -16.61
CA ALA A 73 -4.02 -7.58 -16.87
C ALA A 73 -3.17 -8.29 -17.94
N GLU A 74 -3.09 -9.63 -17.89
CA GLU A 74 -2.41 -10.46 -18.89
C GLU A 74 -3.05 -10.34 -20.28
N GLN A 75 -4.38 -10.26 -20.36
CA GLN A 75 -5.09 -10.02 -21.62
C GLN A 75 -4.71 -8.66 -22.22
N TYR A 76 -4.66 -7.59 -21.42
CA TYR A 76 -4.19 -6.29 -21.89
C TYR A 76 -2.74 -6.34 -22.39
N LEU A 77 -1.86 -7.08 -21.71
CA LEU A 77 -0.48 -7.26 -22.14
C LEU A 77 -0.37 -8.01 -23.48
N ALA A 78 -1.19 -9.05 -23.69
CA ALA A 78 -1.21 -9.80 -24.95
C ALA A 78 -1.63 -8.93 -26.16
N PHE A 79 -2.46 -7.90 -25.94
CA PHE A 79 -2.83 -6.93 -26.98
C PHE A 79 -1.72 -5.93 -27.34
N ALA A 80 -0.73 -5.72 -26.47
CA ALA A 80 0.39 -4.84 -26.76
C ALA A 80 1.39 -5.53 -27.70
N SER A 81 1.15 -5.41 -29.02
CA SER A 81 2.03 -5.98 -30.06
C SER A 81 3.49 -5.48 -29.92
N SER A 82 4.45 -6.38 -30.15
CA SER A 82 5.88 -6.10 -30.26
C SER A 82 6.15 -5.07 -31.37
N GLY A 83 6.33 -3.80 -30.99
CA GLY A 83 6.52 -2.68 -31.91
C GLY A 83 5.90 -1.36 -31.44
N ARG A 84 4.94 -1.39 -30.49
CA ARG A 84 4.34 -0.19 -29.88
C ARG A 84 4.78 -0.05 -28.40
N TYR A 85 5.96 0.52 -28.16
CA TYR A 85 6.56 0.67 -26.82
C TYR A 85 5.62 1.35 -25.80
N LEU A 86 4.82 2.32 -26.23
CA LEU A 86 3.82 3.00 -25.40
C LEU A 86 2.72 2.05 -24.88
N ALA A 87 2.11 1.26 -25.77
CA ALA A 87 1.06 0.31 -25.39
C ALA A 87 1.59 -0.78 -24.45
N TRP A 88 2.82 -1.24 -24.71
CA TRP A 88 3.51 -2.19 -23.84
C TRP A 88 3.79 -1.60 -22.44
N GLY A 89 4.27 -0.36 -22.37
CA GLY A 89 4.47 0.35 -21.10
C GLY A 89 3.18 0.45 -20.29
N LEU A 90 2.09 0.91 -20.91
CA LEU A 90 0.77 1.03 -20.26
C LEU A 90 0.23 -0.32 -19.78
N ALA A 91 0.37 -1.40 -20.56
CA ALA A 91 -0.04 -2.73 -20.14
C ALA A 91 0.75 -3.25 -18.94
N ASN A 92 2.06 -2.94 -18.88
CA ASN A 92 2.91 -3.33 -17.76
C ASN A 92 2.54 -2.60 -16.47
N ILE A 93 1.97 -1.38 -16.53
CA ILE A 93 1.39 -0.71 -15.35
C ILE A 93 0.26 -1.55 -14.75
N LEU A 94 -0.63 -2.07 -15.60
CA LEU A 94 -1.78 -2.88 -15.17
C LEU A 94 -1.32 -4.15 -14.45
N VAL A 95 -0.39 -4.89 -15.05
CA VAL A 95 0.16 -6.10 -14.44
C VAL A 95 0.95 -5.74 -13.17
N GLY A 96 1.74 -4.65 -13.19
CA GLY A 96 2.50 -4.20 -12.03
C GLY A 96 1.61 -3.82 -10.83
N THR A 97 0.42 -3.26 -11.09
CA THR A 97 -0.56 -2.96 -10.05
C THR A 97 -1.12 -4.23 -9.42
N VAL A 98 -1.37 -5.28 -10.21
CA VAL A 98 -1.81 -6.58 -9.67
C VAL A 98 -0.70 -7.24 -8.86
N GLU A 99 0.53 -7.25 -9.37
CA GLU A 99 1.69 -7.82 -8.68
C GLU A 99 1.92 -7.12 -7.32
N LEU A 100 1.79 -5.78 -7.27
CA LEU A 100 1.90 -4.99 -6.04
C LEU A 100 0.89 -5.45 -4.97
N VAL A 101 -0.39 -5.56 -5.31
CA VAL A 101 -1.43 -5.92 -4.31
C VAL A 101 -1.36 -7.39 -3.90
N ARG A 102 -0.79 -8.26 -4.75
CA ARG A 102 -0.55 -9.68 -4.42
C ARG A 102 0.72 -9.91 -3.60
N GLY A 103 1.49 -8.87 -3.32
CA GLY A 103 2.73 -8.96 -2.54
C GLY A 103 3.96 -9.40 -3.34
N ARG A 104 3.89 -9.41 -4.68
CA ARG A 104 5.02 -9.76 -5.56
C ARG A 104 5.86 -8.52 -5.88
N PHE A 105 6.39 -7.90 -4.83
CA PHE A 105 7.05 -6.59 -4.88
C PHE A 105 8.29 -6.57 -5.79
N THR A 106 9.12 -7.61 -5.81
CA THR A 106 10.31 -7.68 -6.67
C THR A 106 9.92 -7.68 -8.15
N ALA A 107 8.91 -8.50 -8.50
CA ALA A 107 8.38 -8.57 -9.86
C ALA A 107 7.66 -7.27 -10.26
N ALA A 108 6.90 -6.67 -9.35
CA ALA A 108 6.28 -5.37 -9.55
C ALA A 108 7.32 -4.28 -9.83
N ALA A 109 8.41 -4.22 -9.05
CA ALA A 109 9.48 -3.23 -9.23
C ALA A 109 10.09 -3.31 -10.63
N GLN A 110 10.57 -4.50 -11.03
CA GLN A 110 11.18 -4.71 -12.35
C GLN A 110 10.24 -4.30 -13.48
N ARG A 111 8.96 -4.67 -13.36
CA ARG A 111 7.96 -4.38 -14.38
C ARG A 111 7.63 -2.89 -14.47
N LEU A 112 7.51 -2.21 -13.34
CA LEU A 112 7.19 -0.79 -13.29
C LEU A 112 8.38 0.07 -13.71
N GLU A 113 9.61 -0.33 -13.38
CA GLU A 113 10.84 0.27 -13.91
C GLU A 113 10.87 0.22 -15.46
N GLN A 114 10.58 -0.95 -16.02
CA GLN A 114 10.47 -1.15 -17.47
C GLN A 114 9.33 -0.34 -18.11
N ALA A 115 8.17 -0.28 -17.45
CA ALA A 115 7.03 0.51 -17.92
C ALA A 115 7.38 2.00 -17.98
N ILE A 116 7.97 2.54 -16.90
CA ILE A 116 8.42 3.94 -16.86
C ILE A 116 9.43 4.22 -17.96
N ALA A 117 10.45 3.36 -18.11
CA ALA A 117 11.46 3.52 -19.15
C ALA A 117 10.84 3.53 -20.56
N ALA A 118 9.84 2.67 -20.84
CA ALA A 118 9.16 2.65 -22.13
C ALA A 118 8.28 3.90 -22.37
N LEU A 119 7.74 4.51 -21.31
CA LEU A 119 6.88 5.70 -21.39
C LEU A 119 7.67 7.01 -21.48
N ASP A 120 8.91 7.04 -20.99
CA ASP A 120 9.80 8.20 -21.07
C ASP A 120 10.59 8.26 -22.40
N VAL A 121 10.44 7.26 -23.29
CA VAL A 121 11.07 7.25 -24.62
C VAL A 121 10.21 8.07 -25.61
N GLY A 122 10.61 9.34 -25.81
CA GLY A 122 10.10 10.23 -26.86
C GLY A 122 9.37 11.48 -26.33
N ASP A 123 9.25 12.49 -27.18
CA ASP A 123 8.61 13.80 -26.93
C ASP A 123 7.05 13.69 -26.83
N THR A 124 6.53 12.62 -26.25
CA THR A 124 5.09 12.37 -26.13
C THR A 124 4.54 12.99 -24.86
N ALA A 125 4.45 14.32 -24.85
CA ALA A 125 3.86 15.12 -23.77
C ALA A 125 2.45 14.65 -23.34
N ASP A 126 1.70 14.03 -24.26
CA ASP A 126 0.33 13.54 -24.02
C ASP A 126 0.27 12.16 -23.30
N ALA A 127 1.35 11.37 -23.30
CA ALA A 127 1.42 10.08 -22.61
C ALA A 127 1.87 10.21 -21.14
N VAL A 128 2.42 11.37 -20.77
CA VAL A 128 3.03 11.64 -19.46
C VAL A 128 2.04 11.43 -18.31
N SER A 129 0.77 11.80 -18.51
CA SER A 129 -0.27 11.70 -17.46
C SER A 129 -0.57 10.27 -17.01
N TRP A 130 -0.35 9.27 -17.87
CA TRP A 130 -0.57 7.85 -17.55
C TRP A 130 0.67 7.14 -17.03
N SER A 131 1.80 7.83 -16.92
CA SER A 131 2.96 7.32 -16.19
C SER A 131 2.79 7.42 -14.68
N VAL A 132 1.95 8.35 -14.18
CA VAL A 132 1.79 8.64 -12.74
C VAL A 132 1.41 7.40 -11.91
N PRO A 133 0.45 6.55 -12.31
CA PRO A 133 0.17 5.30 -11.58
C PRO A 133 1.39 4.37 -11.47
N ALA A 134 2.25 4.34 -12.49
CA ALA A 134 3.48 3.54 -12.45
C ALA A 134 4.45 4.06 -11.38
N TYR A 135 4.66 5.38 -11.34
CA TYR A 135 5.50 6.02 -10.33
C TYR A 135 4.96 5.82 -8.91
N ILE A 136 3.64 5.95 -8.70
CA ILE A 136 3.00 5.72 -7.39
C ILE A 136 3.24 4.29 -6.92
N ALA A 137 2.93 3.31 -7.78
CA ALA A 137 3.09 1.88 -7.48
C ALA A 137 4.55 1.50 -7.24
N LEU A 138 5.49 2.05 -8.03
CA LEU A 138 6.91 1.78 -7.87
C LEU A 138 7.46 2.40 -6.58
N GLY A 139 7.03 3.62 -6.24
CA GLY A 139 7.38 4.28 -4.98
C GLY A 139 6.97 3.45 -3.77
N GLN A 140 5.75 2.91 -3.80
CA GLN A 140 5.24 2.03 -2.75
C GLN A 140 6.03 0.72 -2.69
N THR A 141 6.31 0.12 -3.86
CA THR A 141 7.09 -1.13 -3.96
C THR A 141 8.48 -0.96 -3.35
N TYR A 142 9.19 0.12 -3.69
CA TYR A 142 10.50 0.41 -3.12
C TYR A 142 10.46 0.65 -1.62
N ALA A 143 9.45 1.36 -1.14
CA ALA A 143 9.28 1.57 0.30
C ALA A 143 9.08 0.25 1.04
N VAL A 144 8.20 -0.62 0.56
CA VAL A 144 7.96 -1.96 1.14
C VAL A 144 9.22 -2.82 1.15
N LEU A 145 10.04 -2.75 0.09
CA LEU A 145 11.32 -3.47 -0.01
C LEU A 145 12.47 -2.82 0.79
N GLY A 146 12.23 -1.71 1.49
CA GLY A 146 13.28 -0.97 2.20
C GLY A 146 14.27 -0.22 1.30
N ARG A 147 13.97 -0.07 0.01
CA ARG A 147 14.74 0.70 -0.98
C ARG A 147 14.45 2.20 -0.85
N ILE A 148 14.72 2.76 0.33
CA ILE A 148 14.30 4.10 0.76
C ILE A 148 14.72 5.20 -0.22
N HIS A 149 15.99 5.22 -0.65
CA HIS A 149 16.51 6.26 -1.55
C HIS A 149 15.83 6.23 -2.92
N GLU A 150 15.55 5.03 -3.44
CA GLU A 150 14.91 4.86 -4.73
C GLU A 150 13.42 5.21 -4.64
N GLY A 151 12.75 4.80 -3.56
CA GLY A 151 11.37 5.19 -3.24
C GLY A 151 11.23 6.71 -3.15
N GLN A 152 12.13 7.38 -2.42
CA GLN A 152 12.14 8.84 -2.30
C GLN A 152 12.28 9.53 -3.66
N ARG A 153 13.19 9.05 -4.52
CA ARG A 153 13.39 9.61 -5.86
C ARG A 153 12.14 9.46 -6.72
N VAL A 154 11.55 8.27 -6.77
CA VAL A 154 10.37 7.97 -7.59
C VAL A 154 9.13 8.73 -7.10
N ILE A 155 8.93 8.85 -5.78
CA ILE A 155 7.81 9.63 -5.22
C ILE A 155 7.99 11.14 -5.50
N SER A 156 9.21 11.67 -5.41
CA SER A 156 9.49 13.06 -5.80
C SER A 156 9.20 13.32 -7.28
N GLU A 157 9.56 12.38 -8.16
CA GLU A 157 9.25 12.46 -9.60
C GLU A 157 7.73 12.40 -9.85
N ALA A 158 7.01 11.52 -9.14
CA ALA A 158 5.55 11.46 -9.20
C ALA A 158 4.90 12.80 -8.83
N ARG A 159 5.41 13.47 -7.78
CA ARG A 159 4.94 14.80 -7.35
C ARG A 159 5.25 15.88 -8.37
N ALA A 160 6.43 15.87 -8.98
CA ALA A 160 6.81 16.83 -10.02
C ALA A 160 5.92 16.68 -11.28
N ARG A 161 5.49 15.47 -11.58
CA ARG A 161 4.57 15.16 -12.69
C ARG A 161 3.09 15.37 -12.34
N SER A 162 2.77 15.63 -11.07
CA SER A 162 1.39 15.82 -10.62
C SER A 162 0.86 17.21 -10.97
N GLY A 163 -0.40 17.26 -11.39
CA GLY A 163 -1.12 18.49 -11.70
C GLY A 163 -2.63 18.25 -11.76
N ARG A 164 -3.41 19.29 -12.11
CA ARG A 164 -4.89 19.22 -12.14
C ARG A 164 -5.43 18.06 -12.99
N HIS A 165 -4.72 17.68 -14.03
CA HIS A 165 -5.11 16.64 -14.99
C HIS A 165 -4.93 15.21 -14.46
N VAL A 166 -4.15 15.00 -13.37
CA VAL A 166 -3.96 13.71 -12.69
C VAL A 166 -4.34 13.77 -11.20
N ALA A 167 -5.04 14.82 -10.77
CA ALA A 167 -5.40 15.05 -9.37
C ALA A 167 -6.21 13.89 -8.75
N VAL A 168 -6.87 13.08 -9.58
CA VAL A 168 -7.57 11.86 -9.17
C VAL A 168 -6.68 10.87 -8.42
N PHE A 169 -5.37 10.86 -8.67
CA PHE A 169 -4.39 9.97 -8.03
C PHE A 169 -3.71 10.56 -6.78
N GLY A 170 -4.09 11.78 -6.37
CA GLY A 170 -3.49 12.48 -5.23
C GLY A 170 -3.46 11.65 -3.94
N PRO A 171 -4.60 11.08 -3.50
CA PRO A 171 -4.63 10.23 -2.31
C PRO A 171 -3.69 9.01 -2.40
N GLN A 172 -3.63 8.33 -3.55
CA GLN A 172 -2.77 7.17 -3.76
C GLN A 172 -1.28 7.54 -3.72
N LEU A 173 -0.92 8.73 -4.22
CA LEU A 173 0.43 9.27 -4.08
C LEU A 173 0.79 9.54 -2.61
N GLU A 174 -0.15 10.04 -1.81
CA GLU A 174 0.03 10.18 -0.36
C GLU A 174 0.19 8.83 0.35
N LEU A 175 -0.52 7.78 -0.07
CA LEU A 175 -0.30 6.42 0.44
C LEU A 175 1.09 5.88 0.11
N SER A 176 1.60 6.13 -1.09
CA SER A 176 2.98 5.80 -1.46
C SER A 176 3.99 6.52 -0.55
N ALA A 177 3.74 7.79 -0.23
CA ALA A 177 4.54 8.54 0.74
C ALA A 177 4.40 8.02 2.18
N ALA A 178 3.21 7.53 2.58
CA ALA A 178 2.99 6.91 3.88
C ALA A 178 3.84 5.63 4.04
N TRP A 179 3.88 4.78 3.00
CA TRP A 179 4.77 3.62 2.97
C TRP A 179 6.25 4.02 3.09
N LEU A 180 6.68 5.07 2.38
CA LEU A 180 8.05 5.56 2.48
C LEU A 180 8.40 6.05 3.89
N ALA A 181 7.50 6.80 4.52
CA ALA A 181 7.68 7.24 5.91
C ALA A 181 7.79 6.04 6.87
N ALA A 182 6.93 5.03 6.70
CA ALA A 182 7.00 3.81 7.50
C ALA A 182 8.34 3.08 7.32
N ALA A 183 8.83 2.98 6.08
CA ALA A 183 10.14 2.38 5.77
C ALA A 183 11.33 3.15 6.38
N GLN A 184 11.18 4.47 6.57
CA GLN A 184 12.15 5.32 7.27
C GLN A 184 12.05 5.22 8.81
N GLY A 185 11.08 4.46 9.33
CA GLY A 185 10.81 4.32 10.75
C GLY A 185 9.89 5.40 11.33
N GLU A 186 9.38 6.32 10.50
CA GLU A 186 8.52 7.45 10.88
C GLU A 186 7.05 7.02 10.93
N THR A 187 6.75 6.08 11.82
CA THR A 187 5.42 5.47 11.91
C THR A 187 4.32 6.50 12.20
N SER A 188 4.60 7.51 13.02
CA SER A 188 3.62 8.57 13.33
C SER A 188 3.30 9.41 12.08
N GLN A 189 4.32 9.74 11.29
CA GLN A 189 4.14 10.48 10.04
C GLN A 189 3.47 9.63 8.97
N ALA A 190 3.80 8.34 8.90
CA ALA A 190 3.14 7.39 8.00
C ALA A 190 1.63 7.32 8.27
N ILE A 191 1.22 7.23 9.54
CA ILE A 191 -0.20 7.27 9.94
C ILE A 191 -0.83 8.61 9.52
N ALA A 192 -0.17 9.74 9.80
CA ALA A 192 -0.69 11.06 9.45
C ALA A 192 -0.91 11.22 7.93
N LEU A 193 0.02 10.74 7.10
CA LEU A 193 -0.10 10.74 5.65
C LEU A 193 -1.24 9.83 5.17
N ALA A 194 -1.39 8.64 5.75
CA ALA A 194 -2.51 7.75 5.43
C ALA A 194 -3.88 8.37 5.79
N ARG A 195 -3.97 9.08 6.92
CA ARG A 195 -5.19 9.81 7.30
C ARG A 195 -5.49 11.00 6.38
N SER A 196 -4.48 11.78 6.03
CA SER A 196 -4.61 12.89 5.06
C SER A 196 -5.11 12.38 3.70
N ALA A 197 -4.59 11.24 3.25
CA ALA A 197 -5.06 10.57 2.03
C ALA A 197 -6.53 10.16 2.15
N ALA A 198 -6.94 9.62 3.30
CA ALA A 198 -8.33 9.24 3.56
C ALA A 198 -9.27 10.46 3.53
N GLU A 199 -8.90 11.55 4.20
CA GLU A 199 -9.69 12.80 4.21
C GLU A 199 -9.84 13.39 2.81
N THR A 200 -8.76 13.40 2.04
CA THR A 200 -8.76 13.89 0.65
C THR A 200 -9.61 12.99 -0.27
N ALA A 201 -9.50 11.67 -0.12
CA ALA A 201 -10.31 10.70 -0.86
C ALA A 201 -11.80 10.85 -0.52
N ALA A 202 -12.15 11.01 0.76
CA ALA A 202 -13.52 11.22 1.21
C ALA A 202 -14.13 12.49 0.61
N ALA A 203 -13.39 13.60 0.64
CA ALA A 203 -13.83 14.88 0.06
C ALA A 203 -14.05 14.79 -1.47
N ALA A 204 -13.35 13.89 -2.15
CA ALA A 204 -13.48 13.62 -3.57
C ALA A 204 -14.48 12.50 -3.92
N GLY A 205 -15.16 11.90 -2.93
CA GLY A 205 -16.08 10.77 -3.13
C GLY A 205 -15.39 9.46 -3.53
N GLN A 206 -14.08 9.34 -3.31
CA GLN A 206 -13.30 8.14 -3.61
C GLN A 206 -13.35 7.15 -2.42
N PHE A 207 -14.54 6.65 -2.07
CA PHE A 207 -14.75 5.84 -0.87
C PHE A 207 -13.93 4.53 -0.84
N GLY A 208 -13.63 3.94 -1.99
CA GLY A 208 -12.74 2.78 -2.05
C GLY A 208 -11.31 3.14 -1.65
N VAL A 209 -10.83 4.32 -2.07
CA VAL A 209 -9.48 4.81 -1.74
C VAL A 209 -9.41 5.29 -0.29
N GLU A 210 -10.49 5.89 0.21
CA GLU A 210 -10.65 6.23 1.63
C GLU A 210 -10.52 4.98 2.51
N ALA A 211 -11.19 3.89 2.14
CA ALA A 211 -11.11 2.63 2.86
C ALA A 211 -9.69 2.06 2.85
N ALA A 212 -9.01 2.04 1.70
CA ALA A 212 -7.62 1.60 1.60
C ALA A 212 -6.67 2.46 2.46
N ALA A 213 -6.89 3.77 2.50
CA ALA A 213 -6.08 4.71 3.27
C ALA A 213 -6.25 4.52 4.79
N LEU A 214 -7.49 4.38 5.27
CA LEU A 214 -7.78 4.09 6.68
C LEU A 214 -7.28 2.71 7.09
N HIS A 215 -7.38 1.72 6.20
CA HIS A 215 -6.83 0.39 6.46
C HIS A 215 -5.31 0.41 6.56
N LEU A 216 -4.62 1.18 5.71
CA LEU A 216 -3.17 1.36 5.84
C LEU A 216 -2.79 2.03 7.17
N ALA A 217 -3.54 3.04 7.61
CA ALA A 217 -3.36 3.65 8.93
C ALA A 217 -3.52 2.60 10.06
N THR A 218 -4.52 1.73 9.98
CA THR A 218 -4.68 0.58 10.91
C THR A 218 -3.47 -0.34 10.88
N ARG A 219 -2.97 -0.71 9.70
CA ARG A 219 -1.80 -1.57 9.53
C ARG A 219 -0.55 -0.95 10.17
N PHE A 220 -0.44 0.38 10.15
CA PHE A 220 0.63 1.13 10.82
C PHE A 220 0.39 1.41 12.31
N GLY A 221 -0.75 1.00 12.87
CA GLY A 221 -1.03 1.08 14.30
C GLY A 221 -2.02 2.17 14.72
N ASP A 222 -2.76 2.78 13.78
CA ASP A 222 -3.88 3.66 14.13
C ASP A 222 -5.09 2.84 14.63
N HIS A 223 -5.43 3.04 15.90
CA HIS A 223 -6.53 2.37 16.59
C HIS A 223 -7.87 3.14 16.49
N SER A 224 -7.92 4.28 15.80
CA SER A 224 -9.11 5.15 15.73
C SER A 224 -9.95 4.99 14.47
N THR A 225 -9.52 4.17 13.51
CA THR A 225 -10.13 4.08 12.17
C THR A 225 -11.40 3.20 12.13
N ALA A 226 -11.62 2.37 13.15
CA ALA A 226 -12.67 1.34 13.15
C ALA A 226 -14.09 1.86 12.84
N PRO A 227 -14.58 2.97 13.43
CA PRO A 227 -15.93 3.45 13.15
C PRO A 227 -16.14 3.83 11.69
N ARG A 228 -15.15 4.48 11.06
CA ARG A 228 -15.28 4.92 9.67
C ARG A 228 -15.12 3.77 8.69
N LEU A 229 -14.20 2.84 8.95
CA LEU A 229 -14.07 1.61 8.14
C LEU A 229 -15.36 0.76 8.20
N ALA A 230 -16.03 0.69 9.35
CA ALA A 230 -17.32 0.00 9.46
C ALA A 230 -18.39 0.65 8.57
N ALA A 231 -18.50 1.98 8.57
CA ALA A 231 -19.43 2.68 7.69
C ALA A 231 -19.10 2.51 6.19
N LEU A 232 -17.81 2.50 5.82
CA LEU A 232 -17.38 2.25 4.45
C LEU A 232 -17.64 0.81 4.02
N ALA A 233 -17.59 -0.15 4.93
CA ALA A 233 -17.87 -1.56 4.64
C ALA A 233 -19.33 -1.83 4.22
N GLU A 234 -20.25 -0.91 4.56
CA GLU A 234 -21.65 -0.93 4.09
C GLU A 234 -21.82 -0.24 2.73
N GLN A 235 -20.88 0.62 2.33
CA GLN A 235 -20.95 1.44 1.11
C GLN A 235 -20.14 0.88 -0.05
N CYS A 236 -19.02 0.21 0.25
CA CYS A 236 -18.09 -0.33 -0.72
C CYS A 236 -18.37 -1.82 -1.00
N ASP A 237 -18.24 -2.19 -2.27
CA ASP A 237 -18.34 -3.56 -2.75
C ASP A 237 -17.15 -4.41 -2.31
N GLY A 238 -17.33 -5.74 -2.36
CA GLY A 238 -16.29 -6.71 -2.07
C GLY A 238 -16.02 -6.94 -0.57
N GLU A 239 -15.14 -7.90 -0.30
CA GLU A 239 -14.90 -8.39 1.06
C GLU A 239 -13.78 -7.64 1.80
N LEU A 240 -12.86 -7.01 1.06
CA LEU A 240 -11.65 -6.40 1.63
C LEU A 240 -11.97 -5.32 2.67
N VAL A 241 -12.93 -4.42 2.39
CA VAL A 241 -13.29 -3.34 3.33
C VAL A 241 -13.94 -3.92 4.59
N ARG A 242 -14.73 -5.00 4.48
CA ARG A 242 -15.30 -5.70 5.63
C ARG A 242 -14.22 -6.37 6.50
N ILE A 243 -13.19 -6.96 5.89
CA ILE A 243 -12.07 -7.55 6.64
C ILE A 243 -11.26 -6.43 7.31
N ALA A 244 -10.98 -5.33 6.60
CA ALA A 244 -10.29 -4.16 7.14
C ALA A 244 -11.01 -3.55 8.35
N ALA A 245 -12.35 -3.43 8.29
CA ALA A 245 -13.16 -2.97 9.41
C ALA A 245 -13.08 -3.91 10.63
N ALA A 246 -13.06 -5.23 10.40
CA ALA A 246 -12.90 -6.23 11.45
C ALA A 246 -11.50 -6.17 12.09
N GLN A 247 -10.44 -6.03 11.29
CA GLN A 247 -9.08 -5.81 11.78
C GLN A 247 -8.98 -4.52 12.60
N ALA A 248 -9.54 -3.41 12.11
CA ALA A 248 -9.51 -2.13 12.82
C ALA A 248 -10.24 -2.19 14.16
N SER A 249 -11.41 -2.84 14.20
CA SER A 249 -12.17 -3.04 15.43
C SER A 249 -11.40 -3.89 16.44
N SER A 250 -10.79 -4.99 15.99
CA SER A 250 -9.99 -5.89 16.84
C SER A 250 -8.69 -5.23 17.31
N SER A 251 -8.08 -4.39 16.48
CA SER A 251 -6.90 -3.59 16.83
C SER A 251 -7.24 -2.57 17.92
N ALA A 252 -8.38 -1.89 17.81
CA ALA A 252 -8.84 -0.91 18.80
C ALA A 252 -9.12 -1.52 20.18
N SER A 253 -9.59 -2.77 20.23
CA SER A 253 -9.86 -3.50 21.47
C SER A 253 -8.69 -4.38 21.94
N ALA A 254 -7.56 -4.39 21.23
CA ALA A 254 -6.44 -5.30 21.45
C ALA A 254 -6.86 -6.80 21.47
N ASP A 255 -7.84 -7.16 20.64
CA ASP A 255 -8.37 -8.51 20.49
C ASP A 255 -7.48 -9.36 19.56
N GLY A 256 -6.53 -10.08 20.15
CA GLY A 256 -5.64 -11.00 19.44
C GLY A 256 -6.36 -12.06 18.59
N PRO A 257 -7.34 -12.80 19.15
CA PRO A 257 -8.17 -13.73 18.37
C PRO A 257 -8.90 -13.06 17.19
N GLY A 258 -9.49 -11.88 17.40
CA GLY A 258 -10.15 -11.12 16.32
C GLY A 258 -9.19 -10.72 15.20
N LEU A 259 -7.98 -10.28 15.55
CA LEU A 259 -6.92 -9.95 14.59
C LEU A 259 -6.47 -11.18 13.79
N ALA A 260 -6.28 -12.33 14.45
CA ALA A 260 -5.92 -13.58 13.78
C ALA A 260 -7.02 -14.05 12.81
N ALA A 261 -8.29 -13.94 13.20
CA ALA A 261 -9.42 -14.25 12.33
C ALA A 261 -9.52 -13.32 11.11
N ALA A 262 -9.24 -12.03 11.27
CA ALA A 262 -9.14 -11.10 10.15
C ALA A 262 -7.96 -11.46 9.22
N ALA A 263 -6.82 -11.85 9.77
CA ALA A 263 -5.65 -12.29 9.02
C ALA A 263 -5.96 -13.55 8.16
N ASP A 264 -6.64 -14.54 8.72
CA ASP A 264 -7.09 -15.74 7.98
C ASP A 264 -8.00 -15.38 6.80
N ARG A 265 -8.89 -14.40 6.98
CA ARG A 265 -9.77 -13.92 5.90
C ARG A 265 -9.00 -13.21 4.79
N PHE A 266 -8.03 -12.34 5.12
CA PHE A 266 -7.16 -11.73 4.12
C PHE A 266 -6.37 -12.79 3.34
N ARG A 267 -5.81 -13.78 4.05
CA ARG A 267 -5.08 -14.90 3.44
C ARG A 267 -5.96 -15.71 2.49
N THR A 268 -7.22 -15.94 2.86
CA THR A 268 -8.20 -16.67 2.03
C THR A 268 -8.54 -15.91 0.75
N VAL A 269 -8.68 -14.58 0.81
CA VAL A 269 -8.93 -13.73 -0.37
C VAL A 269 -7.66 -13.54 -1.22
N GLY A 270 -6.48 -13.83 -0.67
CA GLY A 270 -5.19 -13.68 -1.34
C GLY A 270 -4.52 -12.31 -1.14
N ALA A 271 -4.99 -11.53 -0.17
CA ALA A 271 -4.39 -10.25 0.24
C ALA A 271 -3.24 -10.54 1.22
N LEU A 272 -2.17 -11.18 0.72
CA LEU A 272 -1.08 -11.70 1.56
C LEU A 272 -0.34 -10.60 2.35
N PRO A 273 -0.03 -9.41 1.79
CA PRO A 273 0.55 -8.31 2.55
C PRO A 273 -0.31 -7.87 3.76
N ASP A 274 -1.62 -7.82 3.57
CA ASP A 274 -2.58 -7.45 4.63
C ASP A 274 -2.71 -8.54 5.69
N ALA A 275 -2.68 -9.81 5.27
CA ALA A 275 -2.66 -10.96 6.18
C ALA A 275 -1.39 -10.96 7.04
N ALA A 276 -0.22 -10.68 6.47
CA ALA A 276 1.05 -10.61 7.19
C ALA A 276 0.99 -9.56 8.32
N ASP A 277 0.52 -8.35 8.01
CA ASP A 277 0.35 -7.29 9.00
C ASP A 277 -0.70 -7.63 10.07
N ALA A 278 -1.82 -8.24 9.68
CA ALA A 278 -2.86 -8.63 10.63
C ALA A 278 -2.39 -9.74 11.60
N TYR A 279 -1.63 -10.74 11.13
CA TYR A 279 -1.00 -11.73 12.01
C TYR A 279 0.07 -11.10 12.90
N ALA A 280 0.87 -10.15 12.39
CA ALA A 280 1.85 -9.44 13.19
C ALA A 280 1.18 -8.66 14.33
N GLN A 281 0.07 -7.97 14.04
CA GLN A 281 -0.73 -7.29 15.05
C GLN A 281 -1.36 -8.27 16.06
N ALA A 282 -1.86 -9.42 15.60
CA ALA A 282 -2.35 -10.48 16.49
C ALA A 282 -1.26 -10.98 17.43
N ALA A 283 -0.04 -11.19 16.91
CA ALA A 283 1.11 -11.61 17.69
C ALA A 283 1.45 -10.62 18.81
N ILE A 284 1.42 -9.33 18.50
CA ILE A 284 1.64 -8.23 19.44
C ILE A 284 0.54 -8.20 20.52
N ALA A 285 -0.73 -8.33 20.12
CA ALA A 285 -1.86 -8.36 21.04
C ALA A 285 -1.77 -9.56 22.01
N PHE A 286 -1.49 -10.77 21.49
CA PHE A 286 -1.28 -11.96 22.30
C PHE A 286 -0.07 -11.83 23.23
N HIS A 287 1.02 -11.22 22.77
CA HIS A 287 2.20 -10.96 23.59
C HIS A 287 1.85 -10.08 24.79
N ARG A 288 1.16 -8.96 24.55
CA ARG A 288 0.70 -8.03 25.60
C ARG A 288 -0.29 -8.69 26.57
N ALA A 289 -1.11 -9.61 26.09
CA ALA A 289 -2.03 -10.40 26.91
C ALA A 289 -1.36 -11.60 27.63
N GLY A 290 -0.07 -11.85 27.42
CA GLY A 290 0.65 -12.98 28.03
C GLY A 290 0.36 -14.35 27.42
N VAL A 291 -0.33 -14.41 26.28
CA VAL A 291 -0.70 -15.65 25.58
C VAL A 291 0.44 -16.10 24.66
N LYS A 292 1.47 -16.70 25.26
CA LYS A 292 2.75 -17.00 24.58
C LYS A 292 2.61 -17.85 23.30
N ARG A 293 1.84 -18.93 23.35
CA ARG A 293 1.71 -19.88 22.22
C ARG A 293 1.17 -19.18 20.98
N SER A 294 0.00 -18.55 21.11
CA SER A 294 -0.65 -17.84 20.00
C SER A 294 0.17 -16.66 19.50
N SER A 295 0.90 -15.98 20.40
CA SER A 295 1.85 -14.93 20.01
C SER A 295 2.94 -15.45 19.08
N VAL A 296 3.59 -16.56 19.44
CA VAL A 296 4.66 -17.18 18.63
C VAL A 296 4.11 -17.73 17.31
N GLU A 297 2.96 -18.42 17.34
CA GLU A 297 2.32 -18.96 16.13
C GLU A 297 1.96 -17.85 15.13
N CYS A 298 1.38 -16.74 15.61
CA CYS A 298 1.04 -15.59 14.76
C CYS A 298 2.30 -14.89 14.23
N ALA A 299 3.33 -14.69 15.07
CA ALA A 299 4.59 -14.07 14.64
C ALA A 299 5.29 -14.90 13.56
N ALA A 300 5.34 -16.22 13.72
CA ALA A 300 5.91 -17.12 12.72
C ALA A 300 5.13 -17.10 11.40
N THR A 301 3.80 -17.08 11.47
CA THR A 301 2.94 -16.98 10.28
C THR A 301 3.12 -15.65 9.56
N ALA A 302 3.19 -14.55 10.31
CA ALA A 302 3.45 -13.22 9.76
C ALA A 302 4.81 -13.16 9.04
N ALA A 303 5.87 -13.71 9.66
CA ALA A 303 7.20 -13.77 9.06
C ALA A 303 7.23 -14.61 7.77
N ALA A 304 6.58 -15.78 7.76
CA ALA A 304 6.50 -16.63 6.57
C ALA A 304 5.78 -15.95 5.41
N LEU A 305 4.66 -15.24 5.68
CA LEU A 305 3.95 -14.47 4.66
C LEU A 305 4.75 -13.26 4.18
N ALA A 306 5.49 -12.59 5.06
CA ALA A 306 6.38 -11.52 4.67
C ALA A 306 7.50 -12.02 3.74
N ASP A 307 8.08 -13.20 4.02
CA ASP A 307 9.07 -13.84 3.15
C ASP A 307 8.48 -14.24 1.79
N GLU A 308 7.24 -14.76 1.76
CA GLU A 308 6.49 -15.01 0.50
C GLU A 308 6.25 -13.71 -0.28
N CYS A 309 6.04 -12.60 0.43
CA CYS A 309 5.89 -11.26 -0.13
C CYS A 309 7.23 -10.52 -0.24
N ASP A 310 8.26 -11.18 -0.77
CA ASP A 310 9.58 -10.58 -1.06
C ASP A 310 10.24 -9.91 0.15
N ARG A 311 10.06 -10.48 1.35
CA ARG A 311 10.58 -9.96 2.63
C ARG A 311 10.07 -8.55 2.92
N MET A 312 8.78 -8.32 2.64
CA MET A 312 8.08 -7.07 2.89
C MET A 312 8.36 -6.52 4.28
N LEU A 313 8.59 -5.21 4.36
CA LEU A 313 8.76 -4.47 5.60
C LEU A 313 7.49 -3.68 5.96
N SER A 314 7.12 -3.73 7.23
CA SER A 314 6.08 -2.87 7.81
C SER A 314 6.37 -2.62 9.30
N PRO A 315 5.76 -1.59 9.91
CA PRO A 315 5.87 -1.36 11.36
C PRO A 315 5.38 -2.55 12.19
N ALA A 316 4.27 -3.18 11.79
CA ALA A 316 3.71 -4.32 12.51
C ALA A 316 4.65 -5.53 12.47
N LEU A 317 5.20 -5.85 11.30
CA LEU A 317 6.16 -6.95 11.11
C LEU A 317 7.44 -6.72 11.93
N ALA A 318 7.97 -5.49 11.93
CA ALA A 318 9.14 -5.14 12.72
C ALA A 318 8.89 -5.28 14.24
N GLU A 319 7.72 -4.85 14.74
CA GLU A 319 7.37 -4.99 16.15
C GLU A 319 7.10 -6.45 16.55
N ALA A 320 6.46 -7.24 15.70
CA ALA A 320 6.19 -8.65 15.97
C ALA A 320 7.48 -9.51 15.97
N ALA A 321 8.44 -9.21 15.09
CA ALA A 321 9.75 -9.87 15.07
C ALA A 321 10.56 -9.57 16.33
N HIS A 322 10.47 -8.33 16.83
CA HIS A 322 11.23 -7.86 17.98
C HIS A 322 10.35 -7.09 18.97
N PRO A 323 9.58 -7.82 19.81
CA PRO A 323 8.71 -7.24 20.81
C PRO A 323 9.54 -6.61 21.93
N LEU A 324 9.89 -5.34 21.77
CA LEU A 324 10.55 -4.52 22.78
C LEU A 324 9.52 -3.85 23.70
N PRO A 325 9.82 -3.66 25.00
CA PRO A 325 8.94 -2.98 25.96
C PRO A 325 8.93 -1.45 25.78
N LEU A 326 8.94 -0.98 24.53
CA LEU A 326 8.92 0.42 24.15
C LEU A 326 7.51 0.85 23.77
N THR A 327 7.16 2.09 24.12
CA THR A 327 6.01 2.78 23.52
C THR A 327 6.26 3.04 22.03
N ILE A 328 5.21 3.32 21.28
CA ILE A 328 5.30 3.66 19.85
C ILE A 328 6.31 4.80 19.63
N ARG A 329 6.24 5.85 20.45
CA ARG A 329 7.12 7.02 20.30
C ARG A 329 8.56 6.73 20.67
N GLU A 330 8.80 5.95 21.73
CA GLU A 330 10.16 5.52 22.08
C GLU A 330 10.77 4.63 20.99
N ARG A 331 9.98 3.73 20.40
CA ARG A 331 10.41 2.87 19.28
C ARG A 331 10.76 3.71 18.06
N GLU A 332 9.91 4.65 17.67
CA GLU A 332 10.15 5.55 16.53
C GLU A 332 11.46 6.35 16.71
N ILE A 333 11.67 6.94 17.90
CA ILE A 333 12.91 7.65 18.22
C ILE A 333 14.12 6.69 18.24
N ALA A 334 13.99 5.49 18.83
CA ALA A 334 15.05 4.50 18.87
C ALA A 334 15.45 4.02 17.46
N SER A 335 14.50 3.85 16.55
CA SER A 335 14.76 3.53 15.14
C SER A 335 15.54 4.64 14.44
N MET A 336 15.18 5.92 14.66
CA MET A 336 15.95 7.05 14.12
C MET A 336 17.36 7.16 14.71
N VAL A 337 17.52 6.83 16.00
CA VAL A 337 18.82 6.74 16.66
C VAL A 337 19.68 5.67 16.00
N ALA A 338 19.10 4.49 15.72
CA ALA A 338 19.77 3.39 15.03
C ALA A 338 20.18 3.75 13.59
N ALA A 339 19.34 4.53 12.90
CA ALA A 339 19.63 5.12 11.59
C ALA A 339 20.66 6.27 11.62
N GLY A 340 21.17 6.64 12.80
CA GLY A 340 22.26 7.62 12.96
C GLY A 340 21.83 9.09 13.04
N LEU A 341 20.54 9.40 13.16
CA LEU A 341 20.05 10.78 13.21
C LEU A 341 20.37 11.46 14.55
N SER A 342 20.93 12.68 14.54
CA SER A 342 21.18 13.45 15.77
C SER A 342 19.88 13.80 16.52
N ASN A 343 19.95 14.06 17.84
CA ASN A 343 18.77 14.50 18.62
C ASN A 343 18.09 15.73 18.00
N ARG A 344 18.88 16.65 17.42
CA ARG A 344 18.36 17.83 16.72
C ARG A 344 17.60 17.46 15.47
N HIS A 345 18.16 16.59 14.62
CA HIS A 345 17.45 16.13 13.41
C HIS A 345 16.18 15.35 13.76
N ILE A 346 16.21 14.53 14.80
CA ILE A 346 15.02 13.81 15.29
C ILE A 346 13.96 14.82 15.77
N ALA A 347 14.37 15.81 16.56
CA ALA A 347 13.47 16.85 17.07
C ALA A 347 12.81 17.64 15.93
N ASP A 348 13.59 18.09 14.96
CA ASP A 348 13.10 18.81 13.78
C ASP A 348 12.11 17.96 12.97
N ARG A 349 12.45 16.68 12.74
CA ARG A 349 11.65 15.76 11.93
C ARG A 349 10.33 15.38 12.59
N LEU A 350 10.35 15.23 13.91
CA LEU A 350 9.21 14.80 14.70
C LEU A 350 8.41 15.98 15.30
N PHE A 351 8.77 17.22 14.96
CA PHE A 351 8.20 18.46 15.51
C PHE A 351 8.21 18.50 17.04
N LEU A 352 9.31 18.09 17.66
CA LEU A 352 9.52 18.06 19.11
C LEU A 352 10.66 19.00 19.53
N SER A 353 10.77 19.24 20.84
CA SER A 353 11.98 19.83 21.41
C SER A 353 13.10 18.79 21.53
N VAL A 354 14.36 19.21 21.41
CA VAL A 354 15.54 18.35 21.65
C VAL A 354 15.48 17.70 23.03
N ARG A 355 15.05 18.45 24.05
CA ARG A 355 14.87 17.93 25.42
C ARG A 355 13.82 16.81 25.49
N THR A 356 12.76 16.90 24.71
CA THR A 356 11.73 15.84 24.63
C THR A 356 12.32 14.57 24.01
N VAL A 357 13.11 14.71 22.95
CA VAL A 357 13.82 13.58 22.32
C VAL A 357 14.77 12.92 23.30
N GLU A 358 15.58 13.71 24.02
CA GLU A 358 16.49 13.21 25.07
C GLU A 358 15.74 12.44 26.16
N GLY A 359 14.59 12.95 26.61
CA GLY A 359 13.73 12.26 27.57
C GLY A 359 13.26 10.89 27.06
N HIS A 360 12.80 10.80 25.81
CA HIS A 360 12.39 9.51 25.23
C HIS A 360 13.56 8.54 25.07
N ILE A 361 14.74 9.02 24.64
CA ILE A 361 15.95 8.18 24.56
C ILE A 361 16.30 7.65 25.95
N TYR A 362 16.30 8.51 26.96
CA TYR A 362 16.58 8.11 28.34
C TYR A 362 15.61 7.03 28.85
N HIS A 363 14.30 7.21 28.65
CA HIS A 363 13.31 6.20 29.04
C HIS A 363 13.45 4.89 28.26
N ALA A 364 13.76 4.94 26.96
CA ALA A 364 14.04 3.76 26.15
C ALA A 364 15.29 3.02 26.66
N CYS A 365 16.36 3.75 26.99
CA CYS A 365 17.58 3.19 27.57
C CYS A 365 17.30 2.44 28.89
N ILE A 366 16.52 3.05 29.80
CA ILE A 366 16.11 2.39 31.06
C ILE A 366 15.33 1.10 30.79
N LYS A 367 14.32 1.16 29.91
CA LYS A 367 13.45 0.01 29.60
C LYS A 367 14.21 -1.16 28.98
N LEU A 368 15.27 -0.85 28.24
CA LEU A 368 16.09 -1.83 27.53
C LEU A 368 17.37 -2.22 28.28
N GLY A 369 17.65 -1.60 29.42
CA GLY A 369 18.87 -1.87 30.20
C GLY A 369 20.16 -1.50 29.48
N VAL A 370 20.13 -0.50 28.60
CA VAL A 370 21.32 0.02 27.90
C VAL A 370 21.76 1.34 28.51
N GLU A 371 23.07 1.56 28.61
CA GLU A 371 23.64 2.69 29.35
C GLU A 371 23.45 4.03 28.63
N ASP A 372 23.51 4.02 27.30
CA ASP A 372 23.54 5.23 26.50
C ASP A 372 22.86 5.08 25.14
N ARG A 373 22.85 6.20 24.41
CA ARG A 373 22.31 6.30 23.05
C ARG A 373 23.00 5.33 22.08
N ASN A 374 24.28 5.03 22.27
CA ASN A 374 25.02 4.11 21.42
C ASN A 374 24.59 2.67 21.67
N GLY A 375 24.42 2.28 22.94
CA GLY A 375 23.85 0.99 23.34
C GLY A 375 22.43 0.81 22.79
N LEU A 376 21.62 1.87 22.83
CA LEU A 376 20.30 1.87 22.19
C LEU A 376 20.39 1.62 20.68
N ALA A 377 21.28 2.34 19.98
CA ALA A 377 21.48 2.15 18.53
C ALA A 377 21.95 0.71 18.19
N GLN A 378 22.87 0.15 18.98
CA GLN A 378 23.37 -1.21 18.78
C GLN A 378 22.26 -2.26 18.96
N LEU A 379 21.47 -2.15 20.02
CA LEU A 379 20.35 -3.07 20.27
C LEU A 379 19.31 -3.01 19.15
N MET A 380 18.97 -1.81 18.69
CA MET A 380 18.02 -1.63 17.58
C MET A 380 18.57 -2.17 16.24
N ASN A 381 19.88 -2.08 16.01
CA ASN A 381 20.52 -2.65 14.82
C ASN A 381 20.59 -4.18 14.86
N LEU A 382 20.72 -4.78 16.04
CA LEU A 382 20.64 -6.23 16.23
C LEU A 382 19.23 -6.78 16.00
N THR A 383 18.21 -5.95 16.23
CA THR A 383 16.79 -6.26 16.01
C THR A 383 16.27 -5.83 14.63
N THR A 384 17.12 -5.33 13.75
CA THR A 384 16.72 -4.97 12.36
C THR A 384 17.51 -5.72 11.30
N ARG A 385 18.63 -6.37 11.65
CA ARG A 385 19.32 -7.30 10.76
C ARG A 385 18.69 -8.70 10.88
N PRO A 386 18.25 -9.33 9.78
CA PRO A 386 17.98 -10.76 9.81
C PRO A 386 19.28 -11.47 10.19
N THR A 387 19.26 -12.29 11.23
CA THR A 387 20.37 -13.19 11.56
C THR A 387 20.66 -14.01 10.31
N LYS A 388 21.81 -13.75 9.66
CA LYS A 388 22.41 -14.69 8.72
C LYS A 388 22.70 -15.94 9.54
N ASN A 389 21.84 -16.96 9.44
CA ASN A 389 22.28 -18.31 9.77
C ASN A 389 23.19 -18.76 8.62
N GLU A 390 24.43 -19.06 9.00
CA GLU A 390 25.48 -19.67 8.17
C GLU A 390 25.06 -21.00 7.56
#